data_AF-A0A662GGG1-F1
#
_entry.id   AF-A0A662GGG1-F1
#
_cell.length_a   1.000
_cell.length_b   1.000
_cell.length_c   1.000
_cell.angle_alpha   90.00
_cell.angle_beta   90.00
_cell.angle_gamma   90.00
#
_symmetry.space_group_name_H-M   'P 1'
#
loop_
_entity.id
_entity.type
_entity.pdbx_description
1 polymer ?
#
loop_
_entity_poly.entity_id
_entity_poly.type
_entity_poly.pdbx_seq_one_letter_code
_entity_poly.pdbx_strand_id
1 'polypeptide(L)'
;GITILGLVIIASITAALGILLLGVTAGFFNKTIFDLTKETSENIQEIRSVLVIEYATCDLDSNQTKFSVRNVGMIDLTITRIELRSPQGEIYNSIPEGTAAENMFTNITKVVRDENATLSIGGCVRENGGTVILRVWYISSSLFDPDNPGESMDKMSYLDLVLESTPAVSPLTCPIPDNWILMDFVDPISYVTSGTIARDYVRIRVPLASEPEEVSVTVTVQQLPSGATRSGSGTIDSISNEVQVVDADASGLHMPVKITFSPSGGWVIIPSEWTFGGIPYQLHVSDILLVWDETKRVVYAALVSLGVGSSGTYRVSITLKDCNGDVIASGQTIVTPVSVGGVEDTWIEFNPVRFDQIYYVETEVVRVS
;
A
#
# COMPACT_ATOMS: atom_id res chain seq x y z
N GLY A 1 89.36 8.11 -26.87
CA GLY A 1 89.13 7.02 -25.91
C GLY A 1 88.53 7.64 -24.67
N ILE A 2 87.35 7.17 -24.25
CA ILE A 2 86.76 7.60 -22.98
C ILE A 2 87.67 7.05 -21.88
N THR A 3 88.24 7.93 -21.06
CA THR A 3 89.09 7.53 -19.93
C THR A 3 88.24 6.78 -18.90
N ILE A 4 88.83 5.83 -18.18
CA ILE A 4 88.15 5.03 -17.15
C ILE A 4 87.35 5.92 -16.17
N LEU A 5 87.85 7.12 -15.89
CA LEU A 5 87.18 8.13 -15.06
C LEU A 5 85.83 8.58 -15.65
N GLY A 6 85.74 8.79 -16.96
CA GLY A 6 84.50 9.19 -17.64
C GLY A 6 83.44 8.09 -17.63
N LEU A 7 83.86 6.83 -17.77
CA LEU A 7 82.97 5.66 -17.66
C LEU A 7 82.39 5.53 -16.25
N VAL A 8 83.19 5.75 -15.20
CA VAL A 8 82.73 5.70 -13.80
C VAL A 8 81.72 6.81 -13.49
N ILE A 9 81.95 8.03 -14.00
CA ILE A 9 81.02 9.16 -13.77
C ILE A 9 79.68 8.89 -14.47
N ILE A 10 79.69 8.42 -15.71
CA ILE A 10 78.45 8.10 -16.45
C ILE A 10 77.71 6.96 -15.76
N ALA A 11 78.40 5.88 -15.37
CA ALA A 11 77.77 4.77 -14.66
C ALA A 11 77.14 5.20 -13.32
N SER A 12 77.81 6.09 -12.57
CA SER A 12 77.29 6.66 -11.33
C SER A 12 76.02 7.47 -11.55
N ILE A 13 75.98 8.32 -12.58
CA ILE A 13 74.81 9.14 -12.93
C ILE A 13 73.66 8.25 -13.38
N THR A 14 73.92 7.24 -14.21
CA THR A 14 72.91 6.27 -14.65
C THR A 14 72.35 5.48 -13.47
N ALA A 15 73.19 5.03 -12.53
CA ALA A 15 72.74 4.33 -11.33
C ALA A 15 71.91 5.24 -10.42
N ALA A 16 72.34 6.49 -10.20
CA ALA A 16 71.62 7.45 -9.38
C ALA A 16 70.25 7.81 -9.98
N LEU A 17 70.17 8.03 -11.29
CA LEU A 17 68.91 8.27 -12.00
C LEU A 17 68.01 7.04 -11.97
N GLY A 18 68.57 5.84 -12.11
CA GLY A 18 67.82 4.58 -11.99
C GLY A 18 67.20 4.41 -10.59
N ILE A 19 67.96 4.67 -9.53
CA ILE A 19 67.47 4.61 -8.14
C ILE A 19 66.41 5.69 -7.89
N LEU A 20 66.60 6.91 -8.42
CA LEU A 20 65.65 8.00 -8.26
C LEU A 20 64.33 7.71 -9.00
N LEU A 21 64.40 7.18 -10.22
CA LEU A 21 63.23 6.72 -10.97
C LEU A 21 62.50 5.59 -10.25
N LEU A 22 63.22 4.63 -9.67
CA LEU A 22 62.62 3.54 -8.88
C LEU A 22 61.95 4.08 -7.60
N GLY A 23 62.53 5.07 -6.93
CA GLY A 23 61.94 5.70 -5.75
C GLY A 23 60.66 6.48 -6.08
N VAL A 24 60.66 7.23 -7.19
CA VAL A 24 59.50 7.98 -7.67
C VAL A 24 58.38 7.01 -8.08
N THR A 25 58.68 5.98 -8.87
CA THR A 25 57.66 5.00 -9.27
C THR A 25 57.11 4.23 -8.08
N ALA A 26 57.94 3.78 -7.13
CA ALA A 26 57.48 3.10 -5.92
C ALA A 26 56.57 4.00 -5.05
N GLY A 27 56.89 5.30 -4.93
CA GLY A 27 56.05 6.27 -4.22
C GLY A 27 54.69 6.48 -4.89
N PHE A 28 54.67 6.60 -6.22
CA PHE A 28 53.44 6.70 -7.00
C PHE A 28 52.61 5.42 -6.91
N PHE A 29 53.22 4.23 -7.06
CA PHE A 29 52.52 2.95 -6.93
C PHE A 29 51.92 2.75 -5.54
N ASN A 30 52.64 3.10 -4.47
CA ASN A 30 52.10 3.00 -3.12
C ASN A 30 50.91 3.94 -2.90
N LYS A 31 50.99 5.18 -3.41
CA LYS A 31 49.87 6.12 -3.33
C LYS A 31 48.67 5.61 -4.13
N THR A 32 48.88 5.17 -5.36
CA THR A 32 47.81 4.64 -6.22
C THR A 32 47.19 3.36 -5.66
N ILE A 33 47.98 2.43 -5.10
CA ILE A 33 47.44 1.21 -4.45
C ILE A 33 46.68 1.58 -3.18
N PHE A 34 47.18 2.53 -2.39
CA PHE A 34 46.48 3.00 -1.20
C PHE A 34 45.14 3.67 -1.56
N ASP A 35 45.15 4.56 -2.55
CA ASP A 35 43.95 5.23 -3.06
C ASP A 35 42.96 4.21 -3.63
N LEU A 36 43.42 3.22 -4.41
CA LEU A 36 42.58 2.16 -4.97
C LEU A 36 42.04 1.20 -3.89
N THR A 37 42.84 0.90 -2.86
CA THR A 37 42.41 0.05 -1.72
C THR A 37 41.39 0.79 -0.87
N LYS A 38 41.58 2.10 -0.67
CA LYS A 38 40.63 2.98 0.01
C LYS A 38 39.33 3.03 -0.78
N GLU A 39 39.38 3.36 -2.07
CA GLU A 39 38.21 3.40 -2.97
C GLU A 39 37.49 2.04 -3.03
N THR A 40 38.23 0.93 -3.11
CA THR A 40 37.65 -0.42 -3.08
C THR A 40 36.99 -0.73 -1.73
N SER A 41 37.60 -0.33 -0.62
CA SER A 41 37.03 -0.50 0.72
C SER A 41 35.78 0.36 0.91
N GLU A 42 35.76 1.58 0.38
CA GLU A 42 34.61 2.49 0.41
C GLU A 42 33.46 1.91 -0.42
N ASN A 43 33.71 1.47 -1.65
CA ASN A 43 32.73 0.80 -2.51
C ASN A 43 32.17 -0.49 -1.87
N ILE A 44 33.00 -1.28 -1.18
CA ILE A 44 32.54 -2.47 -0.45
C ILE A 44 31.62 -2.09 0.72
N GLN A 45 31.90 -0.98 1.41
CA GLN A 45 31.05 -0.49 2.48
C GLN A 45 29.70 -0.01 1.95
N GLU A 46 29.66 0.70 0.82
CA GLU A 46 28.42 1.10 0.15
C GLU A 46 27.57 -0.13 -0.23
N ILE A 47 28.16 -1.17 -0.82
CA ILE A 47 27.44 -2.41 -1.18
C ILE A 47 26.90 -3.15 0.07
N ARG A 48 27.56 -3.01 1.23
CA ARG A 48 27.14 -3.62 2.50
C ARG A 48 26.16 -2.76 3.29
N SER A 49 25.90 -1.53 2.85
CA SER A 49 24.92 -0.62 3.43
C SER A 49 23.53 -0.92 2.87
N VAL A 50 22.62 -1.41 3.72
CA VAL A 50 21.24 -1.70 3.31
C VAL A 50 20.30 -1.21 4.40
N LEU A 51 19.52 -0.19 4.06
CA LEU A 51 18.47 0.37 4.90
C LEU A 51 17.11 0.03 4.29
N VAL A 52 16.12 -0.29 5.13
CA VAL A 52 14.73 -0.53 4.72
C VAL A 52 13.82 0.37 5.56
N ILE A 53 12.76 0.91 4.96
CA ILE A 53 11.67 1.57 5.70
C ILE A 53 10.66 0.49 6.06
N GLU A 54 10.44 0.25 7.36
CA GLU A 54 9.52 -0.79 7.86
C GLU A 54 8.06 -0.31 7.80
N TYR A 55 7.82 0.94 8.16
CA TYR A 55 6.52 1.58 8.06
C TYR A 55 6.65 3.10 7.99
N ALA A 56 5.63 3.77 7.44
CA ALA A 56 5.47 5.21 7.51
C ALA A 56 3.98 5.54 7.71
N THR A 57 3.68 6.44 8.64
CA THR A 57 2.33 6.91 8.95
C THR A 57 2.31 8.43 8.97
N CYS A 58 1.21 9.02 8.50
CA CYS A 58 0.96 10.45 8.68
C CYS A 58 0.05 10.67 9.89
N ASP A 59 0.45 11.57 10.75
CA ASP A 59 -0.33 12.12 11.85
C ASP A 59 -0.94 13.45 11.35
N LEU A 60 -2.23 13.42 10.99
CA LEU A 60 -2.93 14.55 10.37
C LEU A 60 -3.11 15.73 11.34
N ASP A 61 -3.27 15.48 12.64
CA ASP A 61 -3.46 16.51 13.66
C ASP A 61 -2.19 17.35 13.84
N SER A 62 -1.03 16.70 13.82
CA SER A 62 0.27 17.38 13.90
C SER A 62 0.90 17.71 12.54
N ASN A 63 0.28 17.26 11.44
CA ASN A 63 0.80 17.34 10.07
C ASN A 63 2.26 16.84 9.98
N GLN A 64 2.53 15.67 10.55
CA GLN A 64 3.86 15.04 10.55
C GLN A 64 3.80 13.61 10.00
N THR A 65 4.76 13.27 9.14
CA THR A 65 5.00 11.88 8.74
C THR A 65 6.00 11.25 9.69
N LYS A 66 5.59 10.20 10.42
CA LYS A 66 6.43 9.37 11.29
C LYS A 66 6.77 8.08 10.57
N PHE A 67 8.02 7.64 10.60
CA PHE A 67 8.44 6.43 9.90
C PHE A 67 9.54 5.69 10.66
N SER A 68 9.59 4.37 10.50
CA SER A 68 10.64 3.52 11.05
C SER A 68 11.55 3.03 9.95
N VAL A 69 12.85 3.11 10.19
CA VAL A 69 13.89 2.57 9.33
C VAL A 69 14.68 1.52 10.07
N ARG A 70 15.06 0.45 9.37
CA ARG A 70 15.86 -0.63 9.92
C ARG A 70 17.10 -0.84 9.08
N ASN A 71 18.22 -1.00 9.76
CA ASN A 71 19.47 -1.39 9.13
C ASN A 71 19.52 -2.92 9.02
N VAL A 72 19.35 -3.43 7.81
CA VAL A 72 19.47 -4.87 7.48
C VAL A 72 20.84 -5.18 6.84
N GLY A 73 21.71 -4.17 6.74
CA GLY A 73 23.07 -4.28 6.25
C GLY A 73 24.03 -4.90 7.27
N MET A 74 25.29 -5.03 6.86
CA MET A 74 26.34 -5.64 7.70
C MET A 74 27.15 -4.63 8.50
N ILE A 75 26.88 -3.33 8.32
CA ILE A 75 27.64 -2.21 8.87
C ILE A 75 26.69 -1.14 9.42
N ASP A 76 27.16 -0.33 10.37
CA ASP A 76 26.38 0.77 10.92
C ASP A 76 26.14 1.87 9.88
N LEU A 77 24.94 2.46 9.89
CA LEU A 77 24.52 3.49 8.95
C LEU A 77 24.25 4.81 9.66
N THR A 78 24.53 5.91 8.98
CA THR A 78 24.14 7.26 9.40
C THR A 78 23.12 7.79 8.42
N ILE A 79 21.98 8.25 8.93
CA ILE A 79 20.96 8.95 8.15
C ILE A 79 21.34 10.41 8.07
N THR A 80 21.44 10.91 6.85
CA THR A 80 22.08 12.20 6.57
C THR A 80 21.09 13.27 6.12
N ARG A 81 20.00 12.85 5.48
CA ARG A 81 18.94 13.73 4.99
C ARG A 81 17.63 12.98 4.83
N ILE A 82 16.53 13.63 5.14
CA ILE A 82 15.17 13.13 4.92
C ILE A 82 14.45 14.16 4.07
N GLU A 83 13.73 13.72 3.03
CA GLU A 83 12.99 14.61 2.14
C GLU A 83 11.57 14.10 1.96
N LEU A 84 10.62 15.03 1.96
CA LEU A 84 9.27 14.82 1.50
C LEU A 84 9.14 15.52 0.15
N ARG A 85 8.81 14.79 -0.92
CA ARG A 85 8.83 15.36 -2.28
C ARG A 85 7.69 14.90 -3.17
N SER A 86 7.44 15.67 -4.23
CA SER A 86 6.54 15.29 -5.31
C SER A 86 7.17 14.22 -6.21
N PRO A 87 6.36 13.45 -6.97
CA PRO A 87 6.84 12.56 -8.03
C PRO A 87 7.64 13.30 -9.12
N GLN A 88 7.38 14.60 -9.28
CA GLN A 88 8.09 15.48 -10.23
C GLN A 88 9.41 16.04 -9.67
N GLY A 89 9.77 15.69 -8.43
CA GLY A 89 11.05 16.05 -7.80
C GLY A 89 11.05 17.34 -6.99
N GLU A 90 9.88 17.99 -6.81
CA GLU A 90 9.75 19.17 -5.96
C GLU A 90 9.88 18.76 -4.48
N ILE A 91 10.76 19.40 -3.72
CA ILE A 91 10.94 19.12 -2.29
C ILE A 91 9.93 19.97 -1.51
N TYR A 92 8.97 19.31 -0.86
CA TYR A 92 8.00 19.95 0.02
C TYR A 92 8.57 20.24 1.40
N ASN A 93 9.38 19.32 1.94
CA ASN A 93 10.09 19.52 3.19
C ASN A 93 11.38 18.71 3.22
N SER A 94 12.38 19.16 3.99
CA SER A 94 13.61 18.40 4.21
C SER A 94 14.19 18.61 5.61
N ILE A 95 14.88 17.58 6.10
CA ILE A 95 15.73 17.66 7.29
C ILE A 95 17.13 17.23 6.83
N PRO A 96 18.17 18.05 6.99
CA PRO A 96 18.14 19.45 7.43
C PRO A 96 17.41 20.37 6.41
N GLU A 97 16.95 21.52 6.89
CA GLU A 97 16.35 22.55 6.04
C GLU A 97 17.44 23.29 5.25
N GLY A 98 17.34 23.30 3.92
CA GLY A 98 18.27 24.04 3.06
C GLY A 98 18.61 23.33 1.75
N THR A 99 19.04 24.13 0.78
CA THR A 99 19.45 23.71 -0.56
C THR A 99 20.93 23.97 -0.85
N ALA A 100 21.65 24.68 0.03
CA ALA A 100 23.09 24.87 -0.07
C ALA A 100 23.82 23.60 0.40
N ALA A 101 24.82 23.14 -0.36
CA ALA A 101 25.54 21.88 -0.12
C ALA A 101 26.10 21.74 1.31
N GLU A 102 26.54 22.85 1.90
CA GLU A 102 27.07 22.95 3.26
C GLU A 102 26.02 22.70 4.37
N ASN A 103 24.73 22.90 4.08
CA ASN A 103 23.62 22.68 5.02
C ASN A 103 22.66 21.60 4.54
N MET A 104 23.03 20.85 3.49
CA MET A 104 22.15 19.88 2.85
C MET A 104 22.10 18.54 3.59
N PHE A 105 23.16 18.20 4.33
CA PHE A 105 23.31 16.93 5.04
C PHE A 105 23.82 17.17 6.46
N THR A 106 23.36 16.35 7.41
CA THR A 106 23.82 16.38 8.80
C THR A 106 23.70 15.00 9.42
N ASN A 107 24.32 14.75 10.57
CA ASN A 107 24.06 13.51 11.30
C ASN A 107 22.70 13.59 11.99
N ILE A 108 21.65 13.05 11.35
CA ILE A 108 20.31 13.01 11.92
C ILE A 108 20.22 11.90 12.97
N THR A 109 20.67 10.71 12.60
CA THR A 109 20.61 9.52 13.46
C THR A 109 21.54 8.45 12.94
N LYS A 110 22.18 7.73 13.88
CA LYS A 110 22.91 6.50 13.60
C LYS A 110 22.00 5.29 13.80
N VAL A 111 21.94 4.40 12.82
CA VAL A 111 21.19 3.14 12.87
C VAL A 111 22.20 1.99 12.90
N VAL A 112 22.40 1.43 14.10
CA VAL A 112 23.30 0.29 14.30
C VAL A 112 22.75 -0.92 13.53
N ARG A 113 23.65 -1.81 13.13
CA ARG A 113 23.27 -3.06 12.48
C ARG A 113 22.16 -3.81 13.24
N ASP A 114 21.18 -4.32 12.50
CA ASP A 114 20.04 -5.09 12.99
C ASP A 114 19.08 -4.33 13.93
N GLU A 115 19.32 -3.03 14.15
CA GLU A 115 18.45 -2.13 14.92
C GLU A 115 17.57 -1.27 14.01
N ASN A 116 16.52 -0.71 14.61
CA ASN A 116 15.63 0.24 13.99
C ASN A 116 15.70 1.62 14.65
N ALA A 117 15.30 2.64 13.90
CA ALA A 117 15.16 4.00 14.37
C ALA A 117 13.84 4.59 13.89
N THR A 118 13.15 5.29 14.77
CA THR A 118 11.93 6.02 14.43
C THR A 118 12.24 7.49 14.22
N LEU A 119 11.81 8.03 13.08
CA LEU A 119 12.07 9.39 12.63
C LEU A 119 10.75 10.09 12.26
N SER A 120 10.79 11.41 12.19
CA SER A 120 9.64 12.22 11.79
C SER A 120 10.05 13.39 10.92
N ILE A 121 9.26 13.69 9.89
CA ILE A 121 9.40 14.88 9.06
C ILE A 121 8.06 15.62 8.97
N GLY A 122 8.10 16.95 8.98
CA GLY A 122 6.90 17.76 8.83
C GLY A 122 6.31 17.63 7.41
N GLY A 123 4.99 17.62 7.32
CA GLY A 123 4.27 17.49 6.07
C GLY A 123 3.68 16.09 5.90
N CYS A 124 2.49 16.09 5.33
CA CYS A 124 1.70 14.92 5.02
C CYS A 124 1.09 15.06 3.63
N VAL A 125 0.69 13.92 3.07
CA VAL A 125 -0.14 13.90 1.87
C VAL A 125 -1.53 14.44 2.25
N ARG A 126 -1.88 15.62 1.76
CA ARG A 126 -3.20 16.22 2.02
C ARG A 126 -4.28 15.56 1.16
N GLU A 127 -5.50 15.64 1.68
CA GLU A 127 -6.76 14.98 1.29
C GLU A 127 -7.20 15.13 -0.18
N ASN A 128 -6.45 15.84 -1.03
CA ASN A 128 -6.76 16.06 -2.45
C ASN A 128 -6.00 15.11 -3.41
N GLY A 129 -5.66 13.89 -2.97
CA GLY A 129 -5.21 12.83 -3.87
C GLY A 129 -3.83 13.02 -4.50
N GLY A 130 -2.88 13.61 -3.78
CA GLY A 130 -1.48 13.67 -4.21
C GLY A 130 -0.73 12.36 -3.93
N THR A 131 0.27 12.04 -4.76
CA THR A 131 1.33 11.09 -4.39
C THR A 131 2.48 11.89 -3.80
N VAL A 132 3.06 11.43 -2.70
CA VAL A 132 4.26 12.02 -2.10
C VAL A 132 5.31 10.93 -1.95
N ILE A 133 6.59 11.26 -2.10
CA ILE A 133 7.70 10.34 -1.92
C ILE A 133 8.47 10.77 -0.68
N LEU A 134 8.62 9.87 0.28
CA LEU A 134 9.55 9.97 1.39
C LEU A 134 10.90 9.43 0.91
N ARG A 135 11.92 10.28 0.85
CA ARG A 135 13.29 9.90 0.53
C ARG A 135 14.15 9.97 1.78
N VAL A 136 14.84 8.88 2.11
CA VAL A 136 15.79 8.82 3.22
C VAL A 136 17.18 8.59 2.65
N TRP A 137 18.07 9.56 2.85
CA TRP A 137 19.49 9.48 2.48
C TRP A 137 20.29 8.90 3.64
N TYR A 138 21.16 7.96 3.32
CA TYR A 138 22.01 7.28 4.29
C TYR A 138 23.38 6.95 3.71
N ILE A 139 24.33 6.72 4.61
CA ILE A 139 25.70 6.35 4.27
C ILE A 139 26.25 5.42 5.36
N SER A 140 27.26 4.62 5.05
CA SER A 140 28.07 3.95 6.07
C SER A 140 28.56 4.96 7.10
N SER A 141 28.35 4.70 8.40
CA SER A 141 28.77 5.63 9.46
C SER A 141 30.28 5.91 9.46
N SER A 142 31.11 5.00 8.95
CA SER A 142 32.55 5.21 8.82
C SER A 142 32.96 6.10 7.66
N LEU A 143 32.05 6.37 6.72
CA LEU A 143 32.29 7.23 5.56
C LEU A 143 31.70 8.63 5.72
N PHE A 144 30.94 8.87 6.78
CA PHE A 144 30.36 10.18 7.06
C PHE A 144 31.38 11.09 7.75
N ASP A 145 31.75 12.19 7.11
CA ASP A 145 32.54 13.27 7.73
C ASP A 145 31.58 14.31 8.37
N PRO A 146 31.53 14.41 9.71
CA PRO A 146 30.69 15.40 10.39
C PRO A 146 31.19 16.84 10.24
N ASP A 147 32.48 17.05 9.97
CA ASP A 147 33.07 18.37 9.82
C ASP A 147 32.87 18.91 8.40
N ASN A 148 32.78 18.02 7.40
CA ASN A 148 32.48 18.37 6.00
C ASN A 148 31.41 17.44 5.38
N PRO A 149 30.12 17.55 5.78
CA PRO A 149 29.07 16.63 5.33
C PRO A 149 28.89 16.60 3.80
N GLY A 150 29.15 17.73 3.13
CA GLY A 150 29.03 17.87 1.68
C GLY A 150 30.04 17.03 0.88
N GLU A 151 31.22 16.72 1.44
CA GLU A 151 32.20 15.86 0.76
C GLU A 151 31.78 14.39 0.73
N SER A 152 30.83 14.01 1.59
CA SER A 152 30.30 12.64 1.65
C SER A 152 29.16 12.40 0.65
N MET A 153 28.69 13.44 -0.06
CA MET A 153 27.46 13.41 -0.87
C MET A 153 27.49 12.34 -1.97
N ASP A 154 28.62 12.21 -2.68
CA ASP A 154 28.78 11.27 -3.79
C ASP A 154 28.75 9.79 -3.34
N LYS A 155 28.91 9.55 -2.02
CA LYS A 155 28.93 8.23 -1.38
C LYS A 155 27.61 7.88 -0.68
N MET A 156 26.63 8.79 -0.73
CA MET A 156 25.34 8.58 -0.08
C MET A 156 24.42 7.76 -0.97
N SER A 157 23.75 6.80 -0.37
CA SER A 157 22.62 6.10 -0.97
C SER A 157 21.31 6.72 -0.49
N TYR A 158 20.23 6.47 -1.22
CA TYR A 158 18.89 6.86 -0.79
C TYR A 158 17.89 5.72 -0.98
N LEU A 159 16.83 5.77 -0.18
CA LEU A 159 15.66 4.92 -0.31
C LEU A 159 14.42 5.79 -0.47
N ASP A 160 13.57 5.42 -1.43
CA ASP A 160 12.28 6.06 -1.66
C ASP A 160 11.15 5.15 -1.18
N LEU A 161 10.21 5.73 -0.43
CA LEU A 161 8.90 5.14 -0.15
C LEU A 161 7.82 6.07 -0.71
N VAL A 162 6.94 5.50 -1.54
CA VAL A 162 5.76 6.22 -2.01
C VAL A 162 4.73 6.26 -0.89
N LEU A 163 4.46 7.46 -0.39
CA LEU A 163 3.36 7.76 0.50
C LEU A 163 2.16 8.13 -0.35
N GLU A 164 1.20 7.21 -0.42
CA GLU A 164 -0.12 7.51 -0.94
C GLU A 164 -0.96 8.11 0.19
N SER A 165 -1.77 9.11 -0.13
CA SER A 165 -2.71 9.66 0.86
C SER A 165 -3.57 8.50 1.36
N THR A 166 -3.47 8.18 2.65
CA THR A 166 -4.64 7.63 3.33
C THR A 166 -5.66 8.75 3.25
N PRO A 167 -6.75 8.57 2.51
CA PRO A 167 -7.77 9.60 2.44
C PRO A 167 -8.26 9.89 3.85
N ALA A 168 -8.68 11.14 4.06
CA ALA A 168 -9.33 11.57 5.28
C ALA A 168 -10.40 10.56 5.66
N VAL A 169 -10.11 9.75 6.66
CA VAL A 169 -11.14 8.91 7.22
C VAL A 169 -12.08 9.87 7.92
N SER A 170 -13.34 9.93 7.46
CA SER A 170 -14.42 10.62 8.17
C SER A 170 -14.36 10.28 9.68
N PRO A 171 -14.60 11.27 10.57
CA PRO A 171 -14.67 10.99 12.01
C PRO A 171 -15.63 9.82 12.26
N LEU A 172 -15.31 8.97 13.25
CA LEU A 172 -16.14 7.82 13.62
C LEU A 172 -17.57 8.30 13.94
N THR A 173 -18.49 8.10 13.01
CA THR A 173 -19.92 8.38 13.19
C THR A 173 -20.57 7.21 13.93
N CYS A 174 -20.13 6.00 13.61
CA CYS A 174 -20.65 4.77 14.20
C CYS A 174 -19.70 4.21 15.25
N PRO A 175 -20.19 3.87 16.45
CA PRO A 175 -19.40 3.14 17.43
C PRO A 175 -19.08 1.75 16.87
N ILE A 176 -17.83 1.31 17.07
CA ILE A 176 -17.43 -0.06 16.77
C ILE A 176 -17.98 -0.93 17.91
N PRO A 177 -18.80 -1.97 17.62
CA PRO A 177 -19.26 -2.91 18.64
C PRO A 177 -18.09 -3.66 19.28
N ASP A 178 -18.27 -4.22 20.48
CA ASP A 178 -17.22 -5.04 21.11
C ASP A 178 -16.96 -6.33 20.30
N ASN A 179 -18.04 -6.97 19.84
CA ASN A 179 -18.02 -8.19 19.04
C ASN A 179 -18.43 -7.88 17.60
N TRP A 180 -17.48 -7.90 16.67
CA TRP A 180 -17.71 -7.53 15.28
C TRP A 180 -17.00 -8.44 14.30
N ILE A 181 -17.59 -8.64 13.12
CA ILE A 181 -17.05 -9.41 12.00
C ILE A 181 -17.04 -8.51 10.77
N LEU A 182 -15.89 -8.34 10.15
CA LEU A 182 -15.76 -7.71 8.83
C LEU A 182 -16.13 -8.73 7.76
N MET A 183 -17.09 -8.36 6.90
CA MET A 183 -17.47 -9.10 5.71
C MET A 183 -17.08 -8.27 4.49
N ASP A 184 -16.28 -8.83 3.60
CA ASP A 184 -15.81 -8.11 2.40
C ASP A 184 -16.37 -8.69 1.10
N PHE A 185 -17.01 -9.86 1.12
CA PHE A 185 -17.55 -10.50 -0.07
C PHE A 185 -18.93 -11.10 0.20
N VAL A 186 -19.84 -10.92 -0.76
CA VAL A 186 -21.16 -11.57 -0.80
C VAL A 186 -21.51 -11.99 -2.23
N ASP A 187 -21.87 -13.26 -2.41
CA ASP A 187 -22.35 -13.86 -3.66
C ASP A 187 -23.64 -14.67 -3.42
N PRO A 188 -24.82 -14.15 -3.82
CA PRO A 188 -26.08 -14.89 -3.79
C PRO A 188 -26.23 -15.98 -4.84
N ILE A 189 -25.24 -16.20 -5.72
CA ILE A 189 -25.20 -17.26 -6.73
C ILE A 189 -26.40 -17.18 -7.68
N SER A 190 -26.39 -16.18 -8.55
CA SER A 190 -27.46 -15.96 -9.52
C SER A 190 -27.20 -16.66 -10.86
N TYR A 191 -28.27 -17.03 -11.57
CA TYR A 191 -28.18 -17.42 -12.97
C TYR A 191 -27.88 -16.19 -13.83
N VAL A 192 -26.78 -16.26 -14.57
CA VAL A 192 -26.20 -15.18 -15.40
C VAL A 192 -27.24 -14.45 -16.26
N THR A 193 -28.14 -15.16 -16.93
CA THR A 193 -29.06 -14.54 -17.89
C THR A 193 -30.35 -13.98 -17.29
N SER A 194 -30.74 -14.42 -16.09
CA SER A 194 -32.05 -14.09 -15.51
C SER A 194 -31.96 -13.27 -14.23
N GLY A 195 -30.83 -13.31 -13.53
CA GLY A 195 -30.70 -12.77 -12.18
C GLY A 195 -31.51 -13.56 -11.14
N THR A 196 -31.99 -14.76 -11.48
CA THR A 196 -32.65 -15.63 -10.48
C THR A 196 -31.58 -16.25 -9.59
N ILE A 197 -31.76 -16.18 -8.27
CA ILE A 197 -30.92 -16.89 -7.31
C ILE A 197 -31.05 -18.40 -7.54
N ALA A 198 -29.91 -19.07 -7.74
CA ALA A 198 -29.82 -20.44 -8.18
C ALA A 198 -29.68 -21.45 -7.04
N ARG A 199 -29.43 -20.98 -5.82
CA ARG A 199 -29.12 -21.81 -4.65
C ARG A 199 -29.84 -21.28 -3.41
N ASP A 200 -30.07 -22.15 -2.45
CA ASP A 200 -30.69 -21.82 -1.16
C ASP A 200 -29.69 -21.30 -0.12
N TYR A 201 -28.48 -20.93 -0.55
CA TYR A 201 -27.43 -20.38 0.29
C TYR A 201 -26.76 -19.20 -0.40
N VAL A 202 -26.16 -18.34 0.41
CA VAL A 202 -25.26 -17.27 -0.03
C VAL A 202 -23.82 -17.64 0.31
N ARG A 203 -22.87 -17.16 -0.50
CA ARG A 203 -21.44 -17.24 -0.21
C ARG A 203 -20.98 -15.93 0.39
N ILE A 204 -20.12 -16.02 1.39
CA ILE A 204 -19.54 -14.86 2.05
C ILE A 204 -18.06 -15.07 2.33
N ARG A 205 -17.32 -13.98 2.56
CA ARG A 205 -15.96 -14.03 3.12
C ARG A 205 -15.86 -13.03 4.27
N VAL A 206 -15.24 -13.47 5.36
CA VAL A 206 -15.14 -12.73 6.62
C VAL A 206 -13.69 -12.67 7.09
N PRO A 207 -12.87 -11.82 6.48
CA PRO A 207 -11.41 -11.88 6.63
C PRO A 207 -10.90 -11.45 8.02
N LEU A 208 -11.72 -10.76 8.82
CA LEU A 208 -11.29 -10.14 10.07
C LEU A 208 -12.46 -10.04 11.06
N ALA A 209 -12.19 -10.17 12.36
CA ALA A 209 -13.16 -9.95 13.43
C ALA A 209 -12.46 -9.45 14.70
N SER A 210 -13.25 -9.10 15.72
CA SER A 210 -12.75 -8.79 17.07
C SER A 210 -12.03 -9.98 17.71
N GLU A 211 -12.56 -11.18 17.54
CA GLU A 211 -12.01 -12.43 18.07
C GLU A 211 -12.48 -13.65 17.25
N PRO A 212 -11.73 -14.77 17.26
CA PRO A 212 -12.14 -16.00 16.58
C PRO A 212 -13.19 -16.79 17.41
N GLU A 213 -14.38 -17.01 16.83
CA GLU A 213 -15.49 -17.79 17.40
C GLU A 213 -16.38 -18.36 16.27
N GLU A 214 -17.12 -19.44 16.53
CA GLU A 214 -18.22 -19.87 15.67
C GLU A 214 -19.50 -19.07 15.98
N VAL A 215 -20.03 -18.36 14.99
CA VAL A 215 -21.18 -17.47 15.15
C VAL A 215 -22.36 -17.97 14.33
N SER A 216 -23.52 -18.16 14.96
CA SER A 216 -24.76 -18.45 14.23
C SER A 216 -25.31 -17.17 13.61
N VAL A 217 -25.60 -17.22 12.31
CA VAL A 217 -26.06 -16.08 11.49
C VAL A 217 -27.35 -16.46 10.78
N THR A 218 -28.36 -15.60 10.91
CA THR A 218 -29.57 -15.65 10.09
C THR A 218 -29.40 -14.75 8.88
N VAL A 219 -29.62 -15.29 7.69
CA VAL A 219 -29.61 -14.53 6.43
C VAL A 219 -31.04 -14.32 5.98
N THR A 220 -31.40 -13.09 5.66
CA THR A 220 -32.69 -12.74 5.08
C THR A 220 -32.50 -12.11 3.72
N VAL A 221 -33.12 -12.69 2.69
CA VAL A 221 -33.09 -12.19 1.32
C VAL A 221 -34.47 -11.66 0.96
N GLN A 222 -34.54 -10.38 0.61
CA GLN A 222 -35.74 -9.68 0.21
C GLN A 222 -35.63 -9.26 -1.26
N GLN A 223 -36.53 -9.74 -2.11
CA GLN A 223 -36.63 -9.30 -3.49
C GLN A 223 -37.26 -7.90 -3.60
N LEU A 224 -36.68 -7.05 -4.43
CA LEU A 224 -37.13 -5.68 -4.66
C LEU A 224 -37.77 -5.54 -6.06
N PRO A 225 -38.86 -4.75 -6.23
CA PRO A 225 -39.66 -4.08 -5.20
C PRO A 225 -40.79 -4.95 -4.63
N SER A 226 -40.88 -6.24 -5.01
CA SER A 226 -42.01 -7.11 -4.65
C SER A 226 -42.16 -7.35 -3.15
N GLY A 227 -41.06 -7.24 -2.39
CA GLY A 227 -41.00 -7.48 -0.95
C GLY A 227 -41.02 -8.96 -0.58
N ALA A 228 -40.98 -9.88 -1.56
CA ALA A 228 -40.93 -11.31 -1.28
C ALA A 228 -39.65 -11.63 -0.48
N THR A 229 -39.81 -12.27 0.67
CA THR A 229 -38.73 -12.51 1.62
C THR A 229 -38.54 -14.01 1.84
N ARG A 230 -37.27 -14.41 1.98
CA ARG A 230 -36.82 -15.75 2.36
C ARG A 230 -35.73 -15.61 3.41
N SER A 231 -35.61 -16.60 4.29
CA SER A 231 -34.58 -16.59 5.32
C SER A 231 -34.10 -18.00 5.61
N GLY A 232 -32.81 -18.10 5.92
CA GLY A 232 -32.17 -19.31 6.43
C GLY A 232 -31.17 -18.94 7.52
N SER A 233 -30.52 -19.96 8.09
CA SER A 233 -29.52 -19.76 9.13
C SER A 233 -28.40 -20.77 9.02
N GLY A 234 -27.17 -20.34 9.30
CA GLY A 234 -26.00 -21.20 9.36
C GLY A 234 -25.04 -20.74 10.44
N THR A 235 -23.99 -21.53 10.66
CA THR A 235 -22.87 -21.16 11.54
C THR A 235 -21.67 -20.80 10.67
N ILE A 236 -20.96 -19.75 11.04
CA ILE A 236 -19.76 -19.28 10.34
C ILE A 236 -18.61 -19.13 11.33
N ASP A 237 -17.39 -19.35 10.86
CA ASP A 237 -16.20 -18.89 11.57
C ASP A 237 -16.15 -17.36 11.48
N SER A 238 -16.05 -16.66 12.62
CA SER A 238 -15.99 -15.20 12.67
C SER A 238 -14.76 -14.64 11.93
N ILE A 239 -13.68 -15.41 11.82
CA ILE A 239 -12.45 -15.05 11.10
C ILE A 239 -12.08 -16.18 10.14
N SER A 240 -12.28 -15.94 8.85
CA SER A 240 -11.81 -16.84 7.79
C SER A 240 -11.56 -16.08 6.49
N ASN A 241 -10.36 -16.26 5.93
CA ASN A 241 -10.03 -15.78 4.58
C ASN A 241 -10.56 -16.69 3.47
N GLU A 242 -11.28 -17.76 3.82
CA GLU A 242 -11.93 -18.66 2.88
C GLU A 242 -13.41 -18.30 2.68
N VAL A 243 -13.97 -18.71 1.54
CA VAL A 243 -15.40 -18.51 1.25
C VAL A 243 -16.21 -19.50 2.08
N GLN A 244 -17.14 -18.97 2.87
CA GLN A 244 -18.10 -19.72 3.67
C GLN A 244 -19.49 -19.67 3.03
N VAL A 245 -20.34 -20.62 3.37
CA VAL A 245 -21.73 -20.69 2.89
C VAL A 245 -22.70 -20.56 4.06
N VAL A 246 -23.76 -19.78 3.86
CA VAL A 246 -24.83 -19.61 4.85
C VAL A 246 -26.17 -19.83 4.19
N ASP A 247 -26.99 -20.71 4.77
CA ASP A 247 -28.33 -20.99 4.28
C ASP A 247 -29.19 -19.72 4.31
N ALA A 248 -29.96 -19.52 3.26
CA ALA A 248 -30.80 -18.35 3.03
C ALA A 248 -32.21 -18.67 2.49
N ASP A 249 -32.44 -19.91 2.01
CA ASP A 249 -33.68 -20.35 1.34
C ASP A 249 -34.08 -19.44 0.16
N ALA A 250 -33.08 -18.84 -0.48
CA ALA A 250 -33.27 -17.72 -1.40
C ALA A 250 -33.54 -18.15 -2.85
N SER A 251 -33.55 -19.45 -3.15
CA SER A 251 -33.71 -19.95 -4.52
C SER A 251 -35.03 -19.47 -5.14
N GLY A 252 -34.94 -19.05 -6.40
CA GLY A 252 -36.10 -18.56 -7.15
C GLY A 252 -36.43 -17.08 -6.95
N LEU A 253 -35.81 -16.39 -5.99
CA LEU A 253 -35.88 -14.92 -5.94
C LEU A 253 -35.09 -14.31 -7.11
N HIS A 254 -35.56 -13.18 -7.64
CA HIS A 254 -34.91 -12.48 -8.75
C HIS A 254 -34.26 -11.18 -8.29
N MET A 255 -33.10 -10.84 -8.87
CA MET A 255 -32.50 -9.51 -8.78
C MET A 255 -33.48 -8.43 -9.28
N PRO A 256 -33.50 -7.24 -8.66
CA PRO A 256 -32.68 -6.82 -7.53
C PRO A 256 -33.13 -7.42 -6.19
N VAL A 257 -32.17 -7.68 -5.29
CA VAL A 257 -32.44 -8.19 -3.94
C VAL A 257 -31.67 -7.41 -2.88
N LYS A 258 -32.16 -7.47 -1.65
CA LYS A 258 -31.50 -6.99 -0.44
C LYS A 258 -31.22 -8.18 0.48
N ILE A 259 -29.98 -8.30 0.93
CA ILE A 259 -29.52 -9.38 1.79
C ILE A 259 -29.10 -8.78 3.13
N THR A 260 -29.73 -9.22 4.21
CA THR A 260 -29.44 -8.77 5.58
C THR A 260 -28.90 -9.95 6.38
N PHE A 261 -27.78 -9.74 7.06
CA PHE A 261 -27.14 -10.70 7.95
C PHE A 261 -27.41 -10.33 9.41
N SER A 262 -28.00 -11.25 10.16
CA SER A 262 -28.35 -11.08 11.57
C SER A 262 -27.62 -12.12 12.42
N PRO A 263 -26.38 -11.84 12.85
CA PRO A 263 -25.65 -12.70 13.77
C PRO A 263 -26.30 -12.74 15.16
N SER A 264 -26.07 -13.84 15.88
CA SER A 264 -26.54 -14.06 17.25
C SER A 264 -25.44 -13.77 18.29
N GLY A 265 -25.77 -13.82 19.58
CA GLY A 265 -24.75 -13.72 20.64
C GLY A 265 -24.15 -12.32 20.85
N GLY A 266 -24.79 -11.26 20.35
CA GLY A 266 -24.29 -9.88 20.47
C GLY A 266 -23.21 -9.52 19.46
N TRP A 267 -22.90 -10.42 18.53
CA TRP A 267 -22.05 -10.15 17.38
C TRP A 267 -22.70 -9.16 16.41
N VAL A 268 -21.89 -8.44 15.65
CA VAL A 268 -22.32 -7.55 14.56
C VAL A 268 -21.50 -7.83 13.32
N ILE A 269 -22.15 -8.06 12.18
CA ILE A 269 -21.47 -8.16 10.89
C ILE A 269 -21.44 -6.78 10.25
N ILE A 270 -20.27 -6.37 9.76
CA ILE A 270 -20.01 -5.08 9.12
C ILE A 270 -19.41 -5.36 7.74
N PRO A 271 -20.09 -5.04 6.63
CA PRO A 271 -21.45 -4.52 6.50
C PRO A 271 -22.53 -5.58 6.76
N SER A 272 -23.62 -5.16 7.42
CA SER A 272 -24.74 -6.05 7.79
C SER A 272 -25.76 -6.24 6.68
N GLU A 273 -25.81 -5.33 5.71
CA GLU A 273 -26.81 -5.31 4.65
C GLU A 273 -26.18 -5.00 3.29
N TRP A 274 -26.60 -5.78 2.29
CA TRP A 274 -26.07 -5.73 0.93
C TRP A 274 -27.23 -5.70 -0.07
N THR A 275 -27.32 -4.64 -0.87
CA THR A 275 -28.30 -4.51 -1.94
C THR A 275 -27.65 -4.76 -3.29
N PHE A 276 -28.17 -5.77 -3.99
CA PHE A 276 -27.75 -6.19 -5.32
C PHE A 276 -28.69 -5.59 -6.36
N GLY A 277 -28.18 -4.61 -7.11
CA GLY A 277 -28.90 -3.93 -8.16
C GLY A 277 -29.07 -4.81 -9.41
N GLY A 278 -30.12 -4.54 -10.19
CA GLY A 278 -30.30 -5.23 -11.44
C GLY A 278 -31.59 -4.87 -12.16
N ILE A 279 -31.58 -5.14 -13.46
CA ILE A 279 -32.74 -5.11 -14.33
C ILE A 279 -33.00 -6.56 -14.75
N PRO A 280 -34.14 -7.16 -14.35
CA PRO A 280 -34.43 -8.56 -14.64
C PRO A 280 -34.22 -8.92 -16.11
N TYR A 281 -33.55 -10.04 -16.35
CA TYR A 281 -33.22 -10.56 -17.69
C TYR A 281 -32.32 -9.66 -18.56
N GLN A 282 -31.74 -8.59 -18.01
CA GLN A 282 -30.89 -7.66 -18.75
C GLN A 282 -29.48 -7.57 -18.20
N LEU A 283 -29.31 -7.00 -17.01
CA LEU A 283 -28.03 -6.88 -16.34
C LEU A 283 -28.27 -6.81 -14.84
N HIS A 284 -27.55 -7.58 -14.05
CA HIS A 284 -27.63 -7.53 -12.59
C HIS A 284 -26.27 -7.74 -11.95
N VAL A 285 -26.11 -7.25 -10.73
CA VAL A 285 -24.95 -7.53 -9.90
C VAL A 285 -25.08 -8.96 -9.35
N SER A 286 -24.10 -9.81 -9.69
CA SER A 286 -24.07 -11.21 -9.29
C SER A 286 -23.34 -11.42 -7.97
N ASP A 287 -22.23 -10.73 -7.77
CA ASP A 287 -21.45 -10.72 -6.53
C ASP A 287 -20.76 -9.37 -6.34
N ILE A 288 -20.39 -9.08 -5.09
CA ILE A 288 -19.69 -7.87 -4.69
C ILE A 288 -18.52 -8.27 -3.80
N LEU A 289 -17.32 -7.79 -4.15
CA LEU A 289 -16.11 -7.83 -3.34
C LEU A 289 -15.66 -6.40 -3.01
N LEU A 290 -15.65 -6.05 -1.73
CA LEU A 290 -15.01 -4.83 -1.23
C LEU A 290 -13.50 -5.01 -1.20
N VAL A 291 -12.79 -4.05 -1.79
CA VAL A 291 -11.33 -4.07 -1.88
C VAL A 291 -10.78 -3.10 -0.83
N TRP A 292 -9.97 -3.65 0.07
CA TRP A 292 -9.57 -2.96 1.28
C TRP A 292 -8.11 -3.24 1.65
N ASP A 293 -7.50 -2.27 2.34
CA ASP A 293 -6.14 -2.33 2.87
C ASP A 293 -6.20 -2.68 4.36
N GLU A 294 -5.63 -3.83 4.72
CA GLU A 294 -5.63 -4.34 6.10
C GLU A 294 -4.87 -3.43 7.07
N THR A 295 -3.74 -2.86 6.62
CA THR A 295 -2.88 -2.00 7.45
C THR A 295 -3.56 -0.68 7.72
N LYS A 296 -4.22 -0.12 6.72
CA LYS A 296 -4.93 1.18 6.79
C LYS A 296 -6.36 1.03 7.31
N ARG A 297 -6.92 -0.19 7.31
CA ARG A 297 -8.32 -0.50 7.64
C ARG A 297 -9.34 0.28 6.79
N VAL A 298 -9.00 0.54 5.53
CA VAL A 298 -9.84 1.32 4.59
C VAL A 298 -10.27 0.48 3.40
N VAL A 299 -11.52 0.65 2.99
CA VAL A 299 -12.09 0.16 1.73
C VAL A 299 -11.98 1.29 0.70
N TYR A 300 -11.43 1.02 -0.47
CA TYR A 300 -11.17 2.04 -1.51
C TYR A 300 -11.82 1.75 -2.86
N ALA A 301 -12.27 0.53 -3.08
CA ALA A 301 -12.96 0.14 -4.30
C ALA A 301 -13.88 -1.05 -4.04
N ALA A 302 -14.71 -1.35 -5.02
CA ALA A 302 -15.43 -2.61 -5.11
C ALA A 302 -15.19 -3.26 -6.47
N LEU A 303 -14.90 -4.55 -6.46
CA LEU A 303 -15.00 -5.41 -7.62
C LEU A 303 -16.43 -5.97 -7.65
N VAL A 304 -17.15 -5.71 -8.74
CA VAL A 304 -18.54 -6.10 -8.91
C VAL A 304 -18.64 -6.98 -10.15
N SER A 305 -19.10 -8.22 -9.98
CA SER A 305 -19.34 -9.11 -11.12
C SER A 305 -20.77 -8.98 -11.61
N LEU A 306 -20.93 -8.86 -12.93
CA LEU A 306 -22.20 -8.55 -13.59
C LEU A 306 -22.67 -9.74 -14.41
N GLY A 307 -23.91 -10.18 -14.16
CA GLY A 307 -24.57 -11.20 -14.98
C GLY A 307 -25.25 -10.55 -16.18
N VAL A 308 -24.84 -10.92 -17.40
CA VAL A 308 -25.29 -10.26 -18.63
C VAL A 308 -26.41 -11.08 -19.30
N GLY A 309 -27.65 -10.64 -19.13
CA GLY A 309 -28.83 -11.20 -19.80
C GLY A 309 -29.13 -10.59 -21.17
N SER A 310 -28.74 -9.33 -21.40
CA SER A 310 -28.96 -8.63 -22.67
C SER A 310 -27.87 -7.62 -22.98
N SER A 311 -27.66 -7.31 -24.27
CA SER A 311 -26.78 -6.24 -24.71
C SER A 311 -27.38 -4.86 -24.39
N GLY A 312 -26.52 -3.90 -24.04
CA GLY A 312 -26.90 -2.51 -23.80
C GLY A 312 -25.75 -1.73 -23.18
N THR A 313 -25.93 -0.43 -22.97
CA THR A 313 -25.01 0.33 -22.11
C THR A 313 -25.69 0.59 -20.78
N TYR A 314 -24.98 0.25 -19.71
CA TYR A 314 -25.49 0.33 -18.35
C TYR A 314 -24.57 1.17 -17.49
N ARG A 315 -25.16 1.89 -16.54
CA ARG A 315 -24.47 2.51 -15.43
C ARG A 315 -24.61 1.60 -14.23
N VAL A 316 -23.49 1.25 -13.63
CA VAL A 316 -23.44 0.52 -12.37
C VAL A 316 -22.87 1.45 -11.33
N SER A 317 -23.59 1.64 -10.23
CA SER A 317 -23.14 2.45 -9.09
C SER A 317 -23.04 1.59 -7.84
N ILE A 318 -22.15 2.00 -6.94
CA ILE A 318 -22.07 1.51 -5.58
C ILE A 318 -22.17 2.68 -4.62
N THR A 319 -22.90 2.50 -3.53
CA THR A 319 -23.05 3.46 -2.44
C THR A 319 -22.78 2.74 -1.12
N LEU A 320 -21.87 3.29 -0.34
CA LEU A 320 -21.55 2.83 1.01
C LEU A 320 -22.22 3.78 2.00
N LYS A 321 -22.93 3.22 2.99
CA LYS A 321 -23.60 4.00 4.02
C LYS A 321 -23.21 3.57 5.42
N ASP A 322 -23.25 4.55 6.33
CA ASP A 322 -23.02 4.33 7.75
C ASP A 322 -24.25 3.74 8.47
N CYS A 323 -24.11 3.47 9.76
CA CYS A 323 -25.16 2.93 10.63
C CYS A 323 -26.42 3.80 10.74
N ASN A 324 -26.38 5.08 10.36
CA ASN A 324 -27.53 5.97 10.30
C ASN A 324 -28.19 5.97 8.91
N GLY A 325 -27.56 5.32 7.93
CA GLY A 325 -27.98 5.33 6.53
C GLY A 325 -27.45 6.53 5.74
N ASP A 326 -26.51 7.30 6.30
CA ASP A 326 -25.88 8.43 5.60
C ASP A 326 -24.82 7.91 4.63
N VAL A 327 -24.76 8.51 3.44
CA VAL A 327 -23.79 8.14 2.40
C VAL A 327 -22.40 8.60 2.81
N ILE A 328 -21.48 7.64 2.97
CA ILE A 328 -20.08 7.91 3.32
C ILE A 328 -19.13 7.79 2.12
N ALA A 329 -19.50 6.99 1.11
CA ALA A 329 -18.79 6.92 -0.15
C ALA A 329 -19.72 6.46 -1.27
N SER A 330 -19.40 6.85 -2.50
CA SER A 330 -20.13 6.38 -3.69
C SER A 330 -19.22 6.39 -4.90
N GLY A 331 -19.39 5.42 -5.78
CA GLY A 331 -18.69 5.32 -7.06
C GLY A 331 -19.64 4.86 -8.16
N GLN A 332 -19.27 5.09 -9.41
CA GLN A 332 -20.03 4.60 -10.56
C GLN A 332 -19.12 4.33 -11.76
N THR A 333 -19.57 3.45 -12.63
CA THR A 333 -18.91 3.16 -13.91
C THR A 333 -19.95 2.92 -15.00
N ILE A 334 -19.53 3.06 -16.25
CA ILE A 334 -20.35 2.75 -17.43
C ILE A 334 -19.80 1.47 -18.05
N VAL A 335 -20.68 0.49 -18.23
CA VAL A 335 -20.35 -0.82 -18.80
C VAL A 335 -21.17 -1.02 -20.07
N THR A 336 -20.53 -1.50 -21.13
CA THR A 336 -21.19 -1.94 -22.37
C THR A 336 -20.85 -3.41 -22.59
N PRO A 337 -21.63 -4.34 -22.02
CA PRO A 337 -21.29 -5.75 -22.08
C PRO A 337 -21.22 -6.28 -23.50
N VAL A 338 -20.16 -7.01 -23.79
CA VAL A 338 -19.90 -7.59 -25.11
C VAL A 338 -20.40 -9.03 -25.22
N SER A 339 -20.60 -9.71 -24.08
CA SER A 339 -20.94 -11.14 -24.03
C SER A 339 -22.28 -11.42 -23.34
N VAL A 340 -23.35 -11.50 -24.14
CA VAL A 340 -24.66 -11.94 -23.63
C VAL A 340 -24.56 -13.40 -23.18
N GLY A 341 -25.04 -13.68 -21.96
CA GLY A 341 -24.90 -14.98 -21.30
C GLY A 341 -23.56 -15.19 -20.59
N GLY A 342 -22.73 -14.14 -20.50
CA GLY A 342 -21.46 -14.13 -19.78
C GLY A 342 -21.51 -13.37 -18.46
N VAL A 343 -20.42 -13.48 -17.70
CA VAL A 343 -20.14 -12.65 -16.52
C VAL A 343 -19.06 -11.64 -16.90
N GLU A 344 -19.24 -10.38 -16.50
CA GLU A 344 -18.24 -9.33 -16.67
C GLU A 344 -17.92 -8.68 -15.33
N ASP A 345 -16.64 -8.56 -15.01
CA ASP A 345 -16.18 -7.94 -13.77
C ASP A 345 -15.89 -6.45 -14.01
N THR A 346 -16.34 -5.60 -13.09
CA THR A 346 -16.09 -4.16 -13.15
C THR A 346 -15.54 -3.64 -11.83
N TRP A 347 -14.55 -2.77 -11.94
CA TRP A 347 -13.97 -2.06 -10.81
C TRP A 347 -14.68 -0.72 -10.64
N ILE A 348 -15.17 -0.47 -9.42
CA ILE A 348 -15.79 0.81 -9.06
C ILE A 348 -14.98 1.41 -7.91
N GLU A 349 -14.23 2.47 -8.23
CA GLU A 349 -13.46 3.24 -7.26
C GLU A 349 -14.34 4.30 -6.59
N PHE A 350 -14.02 4.60 -5.34
CA PHE A 350 -14.66 5.65 -4.56
C PHE A 350 -13.69 6.21 -3.54
N ASN A 351 -14.03 7.36 -2.94
CA ASN A 351 -13.23 7.93 -1.86
C ASN A 351 -13.10 6.90 -0.72
N PRO A 352 -11.87 6.53 -0.33
CA PRO A 352 -11.75 5.43 0.62
C PRO A 352 -12.25 5.78 2.02
N VAL A 353 -12.84 4.78 2.67
CA VAL A 353 -13.55 4.89 3.95
C VAL A 353 -13.12 3.77 4.87
N ARG A 354 -13.16 3.99 6.19
CA ARG A 354 -12.89 2.90 7.15
C ARG A 354 -13.93 1.81 7.03
N PHE A 355 -13.49 0.56 7.08
CA PHE A 355 -14.41 -0.59 7.00
C PHE A 355 -15.43 -0.57 8.14
N ASP A 356 -15.00 -0.15 9.34
CA ASP A 356 -15.82 -0.13 10.56
C ASP A 356 -16.92 0.95 10.54
N GLN A 357 -17.00 1.75 9.48
CA GLN A 357 -18.07 2.71 9.23
C GLN A 357 -19.07 2.22 8.18
N ILE A 358 -18.81 1.12 7.47
CA ILE A 358 -19.66 0.67 6.35
C ILE A 358 -20.69 -0.34 6.87
N TYR A 359 -21.92 0.09 7.10
CA TYR A 359 -23.00 -0.78 7.58
C TYR A 359 -23.89 -1.29 6.46
N TYR A 360 -23.99 -0.53 5.37
CA TYR A 360 -24.79 -0.85 4.19
C TYR A 360 -23.97 -0.70 2.91
N VAL A 361 -24.06 -1.69 2.04
CA VAL A 361 -23.51 -1.67 0.69
C VAL A 361 -24.67 -1.74 -0.29
N GLU A 362 -24.81 -0.74 -1.15
CA GLU A 362 -25.90 -0.71 -2.14
C GLU A 362 -25.34 -0.58 -3.54
N THR A 363 -25.78 -1.45 -4.44
CA THR A 363 -25.52 -1.33 -5.87
C THR A 363 -26.79 -1.04 -6.64
N GLU A 364 -26.67 -0.26 -7.70
CA GLU A 364 -27.78 0.05 -8.62
C GLU A 364 -27.31 -0.16 -10.06
N VAL A 365 -28.22 -0.65 -10.90
CA VAL A 365 -27.99 -0.83 -12.35
C VAL A 365 -29.05 -0.07 -13.11
N VAL A 366 -28.62 0.88 -13.94
CA VAL A 366 -29.49 1.72 -14.77
C VAL A 366 -29.09 1.59 -16.23
N ARG A 367 -30.06 1.32 -17.11
CA ARG A 367 -29.81 1.32 -18.56
C ARG A 367 -29.70 2.76 -19.08
N VAL A 368 -28.66 3.02 -19.86
CA VAL A 368 -28.32 4.35 -20.39
C VAL A 368 -28.62 4.46 -21.89
N SER A 369 -28.44 3.36 -22.65
CA SER A 369 -28.79 3.29 -24.08
C SER A 369 -29.16 1.88 -24.56
#